data_AF-A0A0Q7D928-F1
#
_entry.id   AF-A0A0Q7D928-F1
#
_cell.length_a   1.000
_cell.length_b   1.000
_cell.length_c   1.000
_cell.angle_alpha   90.00
_cell.angle_beta   90.00
_cell.angle_gamma   90.00
#
_symmetry.space_group_name_H-M   'P 1'
#
loop_
_entity.id
_entity.type
_entity.pdbx_description
1 polymer ?
#
loop_
_entity_poly.entity_id
_entity_poly.type
_entity_poly.pdbx_seq_one_letter_code
_entity_poly.pdbx_strand_id
1 'polypeptide(L)' 'MPKKDLNQLAKSIVDQAVGDEAKYMDARRAASRKGGLVGGQKRTESMTEAERKALSAKGVAARKKAPAGEAGAGLVKK' A
#
# COMPACT_ATOMS: atom_id res chain seq x y z
N MET A 1 21.32 -13.59 -3.08
CA MET A 1 19.97 -13.53 -3.70
C MET A 1 19.88 -14.67 -4.71
N PRO A 2 18.77 -15.42 -4.77
CA PRO A 2 18.58 -16.44 -5.82
C PRO A 2 18.70 -15.78 -7.20
N LYS A 3 19.41 -16.41 -8.13
CA LYS A 3 19.51 -15.94 -9.52
C LYS A 3 18.11 -15.98 -10.13
N LYS A 4 17.64 -14.84 -10.64
CA LYS A 4 16.40 -14.76 -11.41
C LYS A 4 16.51 -15.67 -12.64
N ASP A 5 15.43 -16.39 -12.97
CA ASP A 5 15.35 -17.05 -14.27
C ASP A 5 15.24 -16.02 -15.42
N LEU A 6 15.40 -16.46 -16.67
CA LEU A 6 15.40 -15.55 -17.82
C LEU A 6 14.07 -14.79 -17.98
N ASN A 7 12.95 -15.41 -17.63
CA ASN A 7 11.62 -14.80 -17.72
C ASN A 7 11.44 -13.73 -16.62
N GLN A 8 11.91 -14.01 -15.42
CA GLN A 8 11.93 -13.08 -14.29
C GLN A 8 12.86 -11.89 -14.56
N LEU A 9 14.00 -12.13 -15.23
CA LEU A 9 14.91 -11.07 -15.63
C LEU A 9 14.27 -10.17 -16.68
N ALA A 10 13.73 -10.74 -17.76
CA ALA A 10 13.06 -9.99 -18.81
C ALA A 10 11.89 -9.16 -18.26
N LYS A 11 11.06 -9.76 -17.40
CA LYS A 11 9.96 -9.05 -16.70
C LYS A 11 10.50 -7.89 -15.86
N SER A 12 11.57 -8.09 -15.10
CA SER A 12 12.13 -7.00 -14.28
C SER A 12 12.72 -5.83 -15.10
N ILE A 13 13.29 -6.11 -16.28
CA ILE A 13 13.76 -5.07 -17.21
C ILE A 13 12.57 -4.26 -17.74
N VAL A 14 11.49 -4.94 -18.13
CA VAL A 14 10.26 -4.31 -18.61
C VAL A 14 9.62 -3.45 -17.51
N ASP A 15 9.53 -3.98 -16.29
CA ASP A 15 8.95 -3.26 -15.15
C ASP A 15 9.75 -2.01 -14.78
N GLN A 16 11.07 -2.10 -14.85
CA GLN A 16 11.95 -0.95 -14.66
C GLN A 16 11.77 0.10 -15.76
N ALA A 17 11.63 -0.32 -17.02
CA ALA A 17 11.46 0.59 -18.16
C ALA A 17 10.10 1.31 -18.17
N VAL A 18 9.03 0.66 -17.68
CA VAL A 18 7.67 1.22 -17.63
C VAL A 18 7.40 1.97 -16.32
N GLY A 19 8.34 1.95 -15.38
CA GLY A 19 8.17 2.57 -14.06
C GLY A 19 7.21 1.82 -13.13
N ASP A 20 6.93 0.56 -13.45
CA ASP A 20 6.05 -0.35 -12.72
C ASP A 20 6.85 -1.28 -11.78
N GLU A 21 8.09 -0.90 -11.49
CA GLU A 21 8.98 -1.66 -10.61
C GLU A 21 8.34 -1.79 -9.21
N ALA A 22 8.04 -3.04 -8.84
CA ALA A 22 7.55 -3.34 -7.51
C ALA A 22 8.62 -2.89 -6.49
N LYS A 23 8.29 -1.87 -5.70
CA LYS A 23 9.16 -1.41 -4.59
C LYS A 23 9.49 -2.62 -3.73
N TYR A 24 10.76 -2.98 -3.66
CA TYR A 24 11.23 -4.09 -2.83
C TYR A 24 10.72 -3.90 -1.39
N MET A 25 9.88 -4.84 -0.95
CA MET A 25 9.36 -4.90 0.40
C MET A 25 10.21 -5.89 1.18
N ASP A 26 11.07 -5.37 2.05
CA ASP A 26 11.79 -6.22 2.99
C ASP A 26 10.81 -6.91 3.97
N ALA A 27 11.25 -8.01 4.57
CA ALA A 27 10.43 -8.81 5.49
C ALA A 27 9.91 -8.01 6.70
N ARG A 28 10.68 -7.01 7.15
CA ARG A 28 10.31 -6.13 8.28
C ARG A 28 9.17 -5.19 7.89
N ARG A 29 9.22 -4.60 6.68
CA ARG A 29 8.17 -3.74 6.12
C ARG A 29 6.90 -4.55 5.87
N ALA A 30 7.01 -5.77 5.37
CA ALA A 30 5.88 -6.68 5.21
C ALA A 30 5.20 -6.99 6.57
N ALA A 31 5.99 -7.33 7.59
CA ALA A 31 5.48 -7.59 8.94
C ALA A 31 4.84 -6.34 9.57
N SER A 32 5.46 -5.16 9.40
CA SER A 32 4.94 -3.88 9.89
C SER A 32 3.58 -3.54 9.27
N ARG A 33 3.45 -3.67 7.94
CA ARG A 33 2.18 -3.47 7.23
C ARG A 33 1.09 -4.41 7.76
N LYS A 34 1.42 -5.70 7.93
CA LYS A 34 0.50 -6.69 8.47
C LYS A 34 0.04 -6.34 9.89
N GLY A 35 0.97 -5.92 10.76
CA GLY A 35 0.65 -5.48 12.12
C GLY A 35 -0.26 -4.25 12.13
N GLY A 36 0.00 -3.27 11.27
CA GLY A 36 -0.85 -2.09 11.10
C GLY A 36 -2.28 -2.42 10.66
N LEU A 37 -2.45 -3.39 9.76
CA LEU A 37 -3.77 -3.85 9.30
C LEU A 37 -4.55 -4.53 10.43
N VAL A 38 -3.93 -5.49 11.13
CA VAL A 38 -4.57 -6.21 12.24
C VAL A 38 -4.92 -5.26 13.38
N GLY A 39 -3.99 -4.37 13.76
CA GLY A 39 -4.23 -3.39 14.83
C GLY A 39 -5.23 -2.31 14.43
N GLY A 40 -5.28 -1.92 13.16
CA GLY A 40 -6.29 -1.02 12.62
C GLY A 40 -7.68 -1.64 12.69
N GLN A 41 -7.81 -2.88 12.22
CA GLN A 41 -9.09 -3.61 12.24
C GLN A 41 -9.64 -3.76 13.66
N LYS A 42 -8.83 -4.25 14.61
CA LYS A 42 -9.24 -4.40 16.01
C LYS A 42 -9.69 -3.08 16.64
N ARG A 43 -9.02 -1.96 16.34
CA ARG A 43 -9.43 -0.63 16.82
C ARG A 43 -10.76 -0.18 16.22
N THR A 44 -11.02 -0.51 14.96
CA THR A 44 -12.30 -0.16 14.32
C THR A 44 -13.47 -1.02 14.77
N GLU A 45 -13.23 -2.26 15.20
CA GLU A 45 -14.26 -3.16 15.75
C GLU A 45 -14.84 -2.62 17.06
N SER A 46 -14.02 -1.96 17.89
CA SER A 46 -14.48 -1.31 19.12
C SER A 46 -15.17 0.04 18.91
N MET A 47 -15.28 0.55 17.68
CA MET A 47 -15.83 1.87 17.38
C MET A 47 -17.30 1.80 16.95
N THR A 48 -18.07 2.80 17.37
CA THR A 48 -19.43 3.01 16.88
C THR A 48 -19.44 3.38 15.38
N GLU A 49 -20.59 3.26 14.72
CA GLU A 49 -20.72 3.61 13.31
C GLU A 49 -20.44 5.08 13.02
N ALA A 50 -20.84 5.97 13.94
CA ALA A 50 -20.58 7.41 13.81
C ALA A 50 -19.08 7.72 13.84
N GLU A 51 -18.34 7.07 14.75
CA GLU A 51 -16.89 7.25 14.87
C GLU A 51 -16.15 6.64 13.67
N ARG A 52 -16.60 5.48 13.17
CA ARG A 52 -16.07 4.89 11.94
C ARG A 52 -16.27 5.81 10.73
N LYS A 53 -17.44 6.44 10.59
CA LYS A 53 -17.70 7.45 9.55
C LYS A 53 -16.77 8.66 9.68
N ALA A 54 -16.60 9.18 10.89
CA ALA A 54 -15.70 10.31 11.15
C ALA A 54 -14.23 9.97 10.83
N LEU A 55 -13.77 8.77 11.19
CA LEU A 55 -12.43 8.28 10.86
C LEU A 55 -12.24 8.12 9.34
N SER A 56 -13.23 7.58 8.65
CA SER A 56 -13.22 7.44 7.18
C SER A 56 -13.11 8.80 6.49
N ALA A 57 -13.90 9.79 6.92
CA ALA A 57 -13.86 11.14 6.38
C ALA A 57 -12.47 11.80 6.54
N LYS A 58 -11.84 11.64 7.71
CA LYS A 58 -10.46 12.09 7.96
C LYS A 58 -9.47 11.39 7.03
N GLY A 59 -9.62 10.08 6.81
CA GLY A 59 -8.79 9.32 5.87
C GLY A 59 -8.91 9.80 4.42
N VAL A 60 -10.12 10.12 3.96
CA VAL A 60 -10.35 10.68 2.61
C VAL A 60 -9.72 12.06 2.48
N ALA A 61 -9.88 12.93 3.49
CA ALA A 61 -9.28 14.26 3.48
C ALA A 61 -7.74 14.19 3.43
N ALA A 62 -7.14 13.28 4.19
CA ALA A 62 -5.69 13.06 4.18
C ALA A 62 -5.19 12.60 2.80
N ARG A 63 -5.92 11.68 2.13
CA ARG A 63 -5.58 11.24 0.77
C ARG A 63 -5.65 12.36 -0.26
N LYS A 64 -6.64 13.24 -0.15
CA LYS A 64 -6.78 14.41 -1.03
C LYS A 64 -5.64 15.42 -0.86
N LYS A 65 -5.08 15.52 0.34
CA LYS A 65 -3.97 16.42 0.66
C LYS A 65 -2.60 15.82 0.28
N ALA A 66 -2.48 14.50 0.21
CA ALA A 66 -1.21 13.84 -0.09
C ALA A 66 -0.83 13.98 -1.59
N PRO A 67 0.45 14.26 -1.91
CA PRO A 67 0.92 14.25 -3.29
C PRO A 67 0.80 12.83 -3.87
N ALA A 68 0.32 12.73 -5.11
CA ALA A 68 -0.08 11.48 -5.76
C ALA A 68 1.01 10.39 -5.84
N GLY A 69 2.30 10.75 -5.70
CA GLY A 69 3.43 9.80 -5.81
C GLY A 69 3.81 9.04 -4.52
N GLU A 70 3.43 9.53 -3.33
CA GLU A 70 3.84 8.93 -2.05
C GLU A 70 2.75 8.12 -1.35
N ALA A 71 1.49 8.31 -1.75
CA ALA A 71 0.35 7.84 -0.99
C ALA A 71 0.12 6.31 -1.02
N GLY A 72 0.82 5.55 -1.87
CA GLY A 72 0.66 4.08 -1.98
C GLY A 72 -0.76 3.62 -2.35
N ALA A 73 -1.68 4.55 -2.59
CA ALA A 73 -2.97 4.31 -3.18
C ALA A 73 -2.76 4.30 -4.68
N GLY A 74 -2.75 3.11 -5.28
CA GLY A 74 -2.85 3.00 -6.73
C GLY A 74 -3.99 3.89 -7.21
N LEU A 75 -3.72 4.72 -8.21
CA LEU A 75 -4.73 5.51 -8.89
C LEU A 75 -5.89 4.57 -9.25
N VAL A 76 -7.01 4.69 -8.55
CA VAL A 76 -8.25 4.06 -8.98
C VAL A 76 -8.64 4.83 -10.24
N LYS A 77 -8.18 4.33 -11.40
CA LYS A 77 -8.65 4.81 -12.70
C LYS A 77 -10.16 4.60 -12.72
N LYS A 78 -10.89 5.71 -12.81
CA LYS A 78 -12.32 5.70 -13.13
C LYS A 78 -12.52 5.15 -14.54
#